data_AF-A0A8B7E8Q5-F1
#
_entry.id   AF-A0A8B7E8Q5-F1
#
_cell.length_a   1.000
_cell.length_b   1.000
_cell.length_c   1.000
_cell.angle_alpha   90.00
_cell.angle_beta   90.00
_cell.angle_gamma   90.00
#
_symmetry.space_group_name_H-M   'P 1'
#
loop_
_entity.id
_entity.type
_entity.pdbx_description
1 polymer ?
#
loop_
_entity_poly.entity_id
_entity_poly.type
_entity_poly.pdbx_seq_one_letter_code
_entity_poly.pdbx_strand_id
1 'polypeptide(L)'
;MKKMRDSIKETYPNLLTYGCSAHYLNLLEKEVTHPDVIKHVVEVQKYFRNTHQPHGWLREKGGHMPQLPNDTRWNSQIDCIETYIKNYQIYVEIVDNHDIPIKIRKIIENRAIFREANSLQTQLKIFGVVLDQMQSDSCHLSECVELWLSLLNNPELSHYHTAIKKRCNDADTYPLSCDQSSLFG
;
A
#
# COMPACT_ATOMS: atom_id res chain seq x y z
N MET A 1 6.04 17.92 -7.27
CA MET A 1 6.88 17.74 -8.47
C MET A 1 6.29 18.32 -9.76
N LYS A 2 4.96 18.27 -10.00
CA LYS A 2 4.34 18.82 -11.23
C LYS A 2 4.71 20.29 -11.50
N LYS A 3 4.46 21.20 -10.55
CA LYS A 3 4.80 22.63 -10.67
C LYS A 3 6.27 22.90 -11.06
N MET A 4 7.21 22.15 -10.46
CA MET A 4 8.64 22.28 -10.77
C MET A 4 8.92 21.88 -12.22
N ARG A 5 8.34 20.78 -12.71
CA ARG A 5 8.48 20.36 -14.11
C ARG A 5 7.87 21.38 -15.07
N ASP A 6 6.71 21.93 -14.71
CA ASP A 6 6.05 22.96 -15.52
C ASP A 6 6.96 24.20 -15.66
N SER A 7 7.55 24.68 -14.56
CA SER A 7 8.51 25.81 -14.60
C SER A 7 9.79 25.50 -15.38
N ILE A 8 10.29 24.26 -15.31
CA ILE A 8 11.45 23.82 -16.11
C ILE A 8 11.11 23.82 -17.60
N LYS A 9 9.91 23.35 -17.99
CA LYS A 9 9.45 23.37 -19.38
C LYS A 9 9.24 24.80 -19.90
N GLU A 10 8.74 25.70 -19.07
CA GLU A 10 8.60 27.12 -19.41
C GLU A 10 9.96 27.77 -19.67
N THR A 11 10.97 27.43 -18.86
CA THR A 11 12.33 28.00 -18.98
C THR A 11 13.13 27.34 -20.12
N TYR A 12 12.95 26.03 -20.31
CA TYR A 12 13.70 25.19 -21.24
C TYR A 12 12.73 24.29 -22.04
N PRO A 13 12.07 24.81 -23.08
CA PRO A 13 11.01 24.09 -23.81
C PRO A 13 11.50 22.84 -24.54
N ASN A 14 12.81 22.75 -24.82
CA ASN A 14 13.42 21.59 -25.47
C ASN A 14 13.83 20.49 -24.49
N LEU A 15 13.69 20.70 -23.18
CA LEU A 15 14.04 19.70 -22.17
C LEU A 15 12.87 18.75 -21.92
N LEU A 16 13.09 17.46 -22.15
CA LEU A 16 12.16 16.41 -21.75
C LEU A 16 12.25 16.20 -20.24
N THR A 17 11.10 16.27 -19.56
CA THR A 17 11.01 16.07 -18.12
C THR A 17 10.05 14.93 -17.81
N TYR A 18 10.49 13.98 -16.99
CA TYR A 18 9.69 12.83 -16.58
C TYR A 18 9.42 12.85 -15.07
N GLY A 19 8.32 12.21 -14.67
CA GLY A 19 8.08 11.87 -13.27
C GLY A 19 8.81 10.60 -12.87
N CYS A 20 9.22 10.49 -11.61
CA CYS A 20 9.68 9.21 -11.06
C CYS A 20 8.48 8.29 -10.84
N SER A 21 8.37 7.20 -11.61
CA SER A 21 7.25 6.26 -11.52
C SER A 21 7.08 5.68 -10.11
N ALA A 22 8.17 5.25 -9.47
CA ALA A 22 8.15 4.78 -8.09
C ALA A 22 7.60 5.84 -7.11
N HIS A 23 7.92 7.12 -7.31
CA HIS A 23 7.37 8.20 -6.48
C HIS A 23 5.86 8.35 -6.69
N TYR A 24 5.38 8.31 -7.93
CA TYR A 24 3.95 8.40 -8.22
C TYR A 24 3.17 7.18 -7.77
N LEU A 25 3.77 6.00 -7.82
CA LEU A 25 3.22 4.79 -7.25
C LEU A 25 3.09 4.90 -5.72
N ASN A 26 4.10 5.44 -5.02
CA ASN A 26 3.96 5.76 -3.60
C ASN A 26 2.84 6.77 -3.31
N LEU A 27 2.57 7.73 -4.19
CA LEU A 27 1.43 8.66 -3.99
C LEU A 27 0.08 7.97 -4.15
N LEU A 28 0.00 6.89 -4.93
CA LEU A 28 -1.21 6.09 -5.09
C LEU A 28 -1.62 5.39 -3.78
N GLU A 29 -0.68 5.18 -2.85
CA GLU A 29 -0.87 4.48 -1.56
C GLU A 29 -2.05 5.02 -0.79
N LYS A 30 -2.12 6.35 -0.71
CA LYS A 30 -3.13 7.08 0.05
C LYS A 30 -4.52 6.98 -0.57
N GLU A 31 -4.60 6.64 -1.86
CA GLU A 31 -5.86 6.48 -2.59
C GLU A 31 -6.34 5.02 -2.57
N VAL A 32 -5.40 4.06 -2.45
CA VAL A 32 -5.70 2.63 -2.40
C VAL A 32 -6.05 2.16 -0.98
N THR A 33 -5.33 2.69 0.00
CA THR A 33 -5.42 2.26 1.38
C THR A 33 -6.63 2.90 2.05
N HIS A 34 -7.68 2.12 2.33
CA HIS A 34 -8.85 2.65 3.05
C HIS A 34 -8.44 3.07 4.47
N PRO A 35 -8.59 4.35 4.85
CA PRO A 35 -8.05 4.85 6.12
C PRO A 35 -8.61 4.13 7.34
N ASP A 36 -9.87 3.68 7.25
CA ASP A 36 -10.59 3.09 8.38
C ASP A 36 -10.04 1.72 8.79
N VAL A 37 -9.75 0.83 7.84
CA VAL A 37 -9.23 -0.52 8.12
C VAL A 37 -7.83 -0.43 8.72
N ILE A 38 -6.93 0.33 8.10
CA ILE A 38 -5.58 0.55 8.62
C ILE A 38 -5.62 1.16 10.01
N LYS A 39 -6.47 2.16 10.24
CA LYS A 39 -6.59 2.78 11.56
C LYS A 39 -6.95 1.78 12.65
N HIS A 40 -7.89 0.88 12.38
CA HIS A 40 -8.27 -0.19 13.31
C HIS A 40 -7.13 -1.20 13.54
N VAL A 41 -6.48 -1.63 12.46
CA VAL A 41 -5.32 -2.55 12.54
C VAL A 41 -4.19 -1.92 13.36
N VAL A 42 -3.82 -0.67 13.08
CA VAL A 42 -2.79 0.08 13.81
C VAL A 42 -3.14 0.24 15.27
N GLU A 43 -4.41 0.43 15.60
CA GLU A 43 -4.86 0.55 16.98
C GLU A 43 -4.62 -0.76 17.77
N VAL A 44 -4.97 -1.91 17.19
CA VAL A 44 -4.67 -3.22 17.78
C VAL A 44 -3.16 -3.43 17.90
N GLN A 45 -2.40 -3.17 16.83
CA GLN A 45 -0.94 -3.34 16.84
C GLN A 45 -0.27 -2.47 17.91
N LYS A 46 -0.68 -1.20 18.06
CA LYS A 46 -0.18 -0.31 19.12
C LYS A 46 -0.46 -0.86 20.51
N TYR A 47 -1.67 -1.39 20.74
CA TYR A 47 -2.03 -1.96 22.03
C TYR A 47 -1.14 -3.14 22.41
N PHE A 48 -0.96 -4.11 21.51
CA PHE A 48 -0.14 -5.30 21.75
C PHE A 48 1.37 -5.03 21.71
N ARG A 49 1.82 -3.94 21.09
CA ARG A 49 3.24 -3.55 21.05
C ARG A 49 3.67 -2.77 22.28
N ASN A 50 2.89 -1.75 22.63
CA ASN A 50 3.32 -0.69 23.54
C ASN A 50 2.79 -0.91 24.98
N THR A 51 1.89 -1.87 25.18
CA THR A 51 1.38 -2.20 26.51
C THR A 51 2.08 -3.44 27.04
N HIS A 52 2.74 -3.32 28.19
CA HIS A 52 3.61 -4.36 28.75
C HIS A 52 2.92 -5.72 28.88
N GLN A 53 1.71 -5.76 29.44
CA GLN A 53 1.01 -7.01 29.71
C GLN A 53 0.47 -7.70 28.43
N PRO A 54 -0.28 -7.02 27.54
CA PRO A 54 -0.64 -7.58 26.23
C PRO A 54 0.55 -8.05 25.40
N HIS A 55 1.66 -7.32 25.45
CA HIS A 55 2.89 -7.73 24.79
C HIS A 55 3.44 -9.05 25.36
N GLY A 56 3.42 -9.19 26.69
CA GLY A 56 3.79 -10.42 27.40
C GLY A 56 2.95 -11.61 26.95
N TRP A 57 1.62 -11.49 26.98
CA TRP A 57 0.70 -12.55 26.54
C TRP A 57 0.93 -12.98 25.09
N LEU A 58 1.15 -12.01 24.20
CA LEU A 58 1.44 -12.28 22.80
C LEU A 58 2.75 -13.08 22.65
N ARG A 59 3.79 -12.69 23.38
CA ARG A 59 5.10 -13.36 23.34
C ARG A 59 5.03 -14.77 23.92
N GLU A 60 4.31 -14.98 25.02
CA GLU A 60 4.11 -16.29 25.65
C GLU A 60 3.45 -17.28 24.68
N LYS A 61 2.52 -16.80 23.85
CA LYS A 61 1.84 -17.59 22.82
C LYS A 61 2.63 -17.72 21.51
N GLY A 62 3.88 -17.25 21.47
CA GLY A 62 4.74 -17.34 20.28
C GLY A 62 4.35 -16.39 19.15
N GLY A 63 3.60 -15.31 19.45
CA GLY A 63 3.20 -14.32 18.46
C GLY A 63 4.36 -13.47 17.94
N HIS A 64 4.17 -12.90 16.75
CA HIS A 64 5.13 -12.02 16.11
C HIS A 64 5.09 -10.62 16.71
N MET A 65 6.23 -9.92 16.75
CA MET A 65 6.30 -8.53 17.19
C MET A 65 5.44 -7.63 16.26
N PRO A 66 4.39 -6.96 16.78
CA PRO A 66 3.57 -6.03 16.01
C PRO A 66 4.38 -4.97 15.25
N GLN A 67 4.17 -4.91 13.93
CA GLN A 67 4.75 -3.86 13.09
C GLN A 67 3.81 -2.65 13.03
N LEU A 68 4.39 -1.45 12.96
CA LEU A 68 3.66 -0.20 12.83
C LEU A 68 4.06 0.46 11.50
N PRO A 69 3.11 1.05 10.77
CA PRO A 69 3.42 1.68 9.50
C PRO A 69 4.24 2.95 9.73
N ASN A 70 5.10 3.22 8.76
CA ASN A 70 5.81 4.48 8.58
C ASN A 70 5.22 5.19 7.35
N ASP A 71 4.78 6.43 7.53
CA ASP A 71 4.09 7.24 6.53
C ASP A 71 4.86 7.44 5.21
N THR A 72 6.16 7.14 5.19
CA THR A 72 7.04 7.32 4.03
C THR A 72 7.38 6.03 3.29
N ARG A 73 6.99 4.85 3.80
CA ARG A 73 7.43 3.56 3.28
C ARG A 73 6.27 2.58 3.10
N TRP A 74 5.82 2.41 1.86
CA TRP A 74 4.76 1.46 1.45
C TRP A 74 4.88 0.08 2.13
N ASN A 75 6.08 -0.51 2.08
CA ASN A 75 6.32 -1.85 2.62
C ASN A 75 6.05 -1.94 4.13
N SER A 76 6.16 -0.84 4.88
CA SER A 76 5.84 -0.85 6.31
C SER A 76 4.33 -0.94 6.61
N GLN A 77 3.47 -0.46 5.69
CA GLN A 77 2.02 -0.69 5.79
C GLN A 77 1.69 -2.16 5.54
N ILE A 78 2.33 -2.77 4.54
CA ILE A 78 2.23 -4.20 4.26
C ILE A 78 2.64 -4.99 5.51
N ASP A 79 3.83 -4.72 6.07
CA ASP A 79 4.34 -5.40 7.26
C ASP A 79 3.39 -5.29 8.46
N CYS A 80 2.78 -4.12 8.66
CA CYS A 80 1.79 -3.87 9.71
C CYS A 80 0.56 -4.78 9.55
N ILE A 81 -0.01 -4.85 8.35
CA ILE A 81 -1.17 -5.70 8.05
C ILE A 81 -0.80 -7.17 8.12
N GLU A 82 0.34 -7.57 7.53
CA GLU A 82 0.79 -8.96 7.55
C GLU A 82 0.92 -9.49 8.97
N THR A 83 1.58 -8.70 9.83
CA THR A 83 1.80 -9.11 11.22
C THR A 83 0.48 -9.18 11.97
N TYR A 84 -0.47 -8.29 11.67
CA TYR A 84 -1.81 -8.33 12.26
C TYR A 84 -2.53 -9.61 11.86
N ILE A 85 -2.49 -9.98 10.57
CA ILE A 85 -3.11 -11.21 10.06
C ILE A 85 -2.46 -12.45 10.70
N LYS A 86 -1.13 -12.52 10.75
CA LYS A 86 -0.38 -13.63 11.35
C LYS A 86 -0.72 -13.82 12.84
N ASN A 87 -0.88 -12.73 13.57
CA ASN A 87 -1.21 -12.78 15.00
C ASN A 87 -2.72 -12.88 15.30
N TYR A 88 -3.60 -12.75 14.31
CA TYR A 88 -5.04 -12.55 14.55
C TYR A 88 -5.67 -13.62 15.45
N GLN A 89 -5.34 -14.90 15.21
CA GLN A 89 -5.88 -16.00 16.05
C GLN A 89 -5.38 -15.91 17.50
N ILE A 90 -4.13 -15.50 17.69
CA ILE A 90 -3.56 -15.27 19.04
C ILE A 90 -4.25 -14.08 19.71
N TYR A 91 -4.55 -13.02 18.95
CA TYR A 91 -5.32 -11.88 19.47
C TYR A 91 -6.71 -12.30 19.94
N VAL A 92 -7.44 -13.07 19.14
CA VAL A 92 -8.76 -13.63 19.52
C VAL A 92 -8.64 -14.45 20.81
N GLU A 93 -7.66 -15.35 20.89
CA GLU A 93 -7.47 -16.17 22.08
C GLU A 93 -7.14 -15.32 23.34
N ILE A 94 -6.31 -14.28 23.20
CA ILE A 94 -6.01 -13.38 24.32
C ILE A 94 -7.26 -12.60 24.75
N VAL A 95 -8.06 -12.13 23.80
CA VAL A 95 -9.32 -11.41 24.05
C VAL A 95 -10.33 -12.29 24.80
N ASP A 96 -10.38 -13.58 24.50
CA ASP A 96 -11.30 -14.52 25.14
C ASP A 96 -10.89 -14.86 26.58
N ASN A 97 -9.58 -14.86 26.88
CA ASN A 97 -9.04 -15.29 28.18
C ASN A 97 -8.71 -14.14 29.15
N HIS A 98 -8.68 -12.90 28.68
CA HIS A 98 -8.26 -11.75 29.48
C HIS A 98 -9.22 -10.56 29.36
N ASP A 99 -9.28 -9.77 30.43
CA ASP A 99 -9.94 -8.47 30.37
C ASP A 99 -9.06 -7.48 29.61
N ILE A 100 -9.64 -6.87 28.58
CA ILE A 100 -8.97 -5.94 27.69
C ILE A 100 -9.90 -4.77 27.38
N PRO A 101 -9.38 -3.61 26.96
CA PRO A 101 -10.21 -2.46 26.64
C PRO A 101 -11.29 -2.83 25.60
N ILE A 102 -12.55 -2.51 25.91
CA ILE A 102 -13.73 -2.79 25.08
C ILE A 102 -13.52 -2.35 23.62
N LYS A 103 -12.81 -1.25 23.41
CA LYS A 103 -12.49 -0.73 22.08
C LYS A 103 -11.64 -1.71 21.26
N ILE A 104 -10.60 -2.28 21.85
CA ILE A 104 -9.71 -3.26 21.20
C ILE A 104 -10.44 -4.57 20.95
N ARG A 105 -11.20 -5.04 21.96
CA ARG A 105 -12.08 -6.21 21.86
C ARG A 105 -13.00 -6.13 20.65
N LYS A 106 -13.75 -5.02 20.52
CA LYS A 106 -14.67 -4.79 19.41
C LYS A 106 -13.99 -4.82 18.03
N ILE A 107 -12.74 -4.37 17.92
CA ILE A 107 -12.01 -4.41 16.67
C ILE A 107 -11.63 -5.86 16.32
N ILE A 108 -11.14 -6.64 17.29
CA ILE A 108 -10.69 -8.02 17.06
C ILE A 108 -11.87 -8.96 16.81
N GLU A 109 -12.98 -8.79 17.53
CA GLU A 109 -14.19 -9.60 17.34
C GLU A 109 -14.91 -9.28 16.02
N ASN A 110 -14.65 -8.11 15.43
CA ASN A 110 -15.22 -7.71 14.15
C ASN A 110 -14.51 -8.43 12.98
N ARG A 111 -15.09 -9.56 12.57
CA ARG A 111 -14.61 -10.36 11.43
C ARG A 111 -14.58 -9.59 10.10
N ALA A 112 -15.37 -8.53 9.94
CA ALA A 112 -15.33 -7.72 8.72
C ALA A 112 -13.97 -7.01 8.59
N ILE A 113 -13.43 -6.47 9.69
CA ILE A 113 -12.11 -5.81 9.70
C ILE A 113 -11.02 -6.82 9.34
N PHE A 114 -11.07 -8.03 9.89
CA PHE A 114 -10.10 -9.07 9.55
C PHE A 114 -10.17 -9.47 8.07
N ARG A 115 -11.38 -9.65 7.52
CA ARG A 115 -11.57 -9.96 6.09
C ARG A 115 -11.05 -8.83 5.20
N GLU A 116 -11.38 -7.60 5.54
CA GLU A 116 -10.92 -6.41 4.81
C GLU A 116 -9.40 -6.25 4.90
N ALA A 117 -8.78 -6.53 6.05
CA ALA A 117 -7.32 -6.55 6.18
C ALA A 117 -6.67 -7.60 5.28
N ASN A 118 -7.24 -8.80 5.16
CA ASN A 118 -6.75 -9.82 4.21
C ASN A 118 -6.89 -9.36 2.75
N SER A 119 -8.05 -8.81 2.37
CA SER A 119 -8.25 -8.28 1.01
C SER A 119 -7.24 -7.18 0.69
N LEU A 120 -7.05 -6.25 1.63
CA LEU A 120 -6.11 -5.14 1.50
C LEU A 120 -4.67 -5.65 1.41
N GLN A 121 -4.29 -6.67 2.20
CA GLN A 121 -2.96 -7.28 2.10
C GLN A 121 -2.67 -7.81 0.70
N THR A 122 -3.62 -8.55 0.09
CA THR A 122 -3.47 -9.10 -1.26
C THR A 122 -3.24 -7.99 -2.28
N GLN A 123 -4.00 -6.90 -2.19
CA GLN A 123 -3.88 -5.75 -3.10
C GLN A 123 -2.55 -5.01 -2.90
N LEU A 124 -2.20 -4.69 -1.64
CA LEU A 124 -0.96 -3.97 -1.33
C LEU A 124 0.29 -4.75 -1.71
N LYS A 125 0.26 -6.09 -1.66
CA LYS A 125 1.38 -6.94 -2.12
C LYS A 125 1.65 -6.76 -3.61
N ILE A 126 0.61 -6.68 -4.43
CA ILE A 126 0.76 -6.47 -5.88
C ILE A 126 1.50 -5.15 -6.12
N PHE A 127 1.06 -4.07 -5.46
CA PHE A 127 1.72 -2.77 -5.55
C PHE A 127 3.15 -2.80 -5.00
N GLY A 128 3.39 -3.48 -3.88
CA GLY A 128 4.72 -3.59 -3.28
C GLY A 128 5.74 -4.24 -4.22
N VAL A 129 5.37 -5.34 -4.87
CA VAL A 129 6.24 -6.01 -5.87
C VAL A 129 6.55 -5.08 -7.04
N VAL A 130 5.55 -4.39 -7.57
CA VAL A 130 5.74 -3.45 -8.68
C VAL A 130 6.60 -2.26 -8.26
N LEU A 131 6.42 -1.76 -7.03
CA LEU A 131 7.22 -0.68 -6.49
C LEU A 131 8.69 -1.08 -6.34
N ASP A 132 8.97 -2.26 -5.78
CA ASP A 132 10.33 -2.77 -5.62
C ASP A 132 11.01 -2.95 -6.99
N GLN A 133 10.26 -3.39 -8.01
CA GLN A 133 10.75 -3.47 -9.39
C GLN A 133 11.05 -2.08 -9.98
N MET A 134 10.13 -1.11 -9.84
CA MET A 134 10.33 0.27 -10.33
C MET A 134 11.48 1.00 -9.62
N GLN A 135 11.80 0.62 -8.39
CA GLN A 135 12.90 1.19 -7.61
C GLN A 135 14.25 0.52 -7.87
N SER A 136 14.27 -0.61 -8.61
CA SER A 136 15.51 -1.29 -8.97
C SER A 136 16.41 -0.40 -9.82
N ASP A 137 17.71 -0.43 -9.55
CA ASP A 137 18.74 0.25 -10.36
C ASP A 137 18.79 -0.27 -11.81
N SER A 138 18.20 -1.44 -12.07
CA SER A 138 18.09 -2.04 -13.41
C SER A 138 16.79 -1.69 -14.13
N CYS A 139 15.89 -0.90 -13.53
CA CYS A 139 14.59 -0.62 -14.13
C CYS A 139 14.69 0.48 -15.20
N HIS A 140 14.29 0.14 -16.43
CA HIS A 140 14.28 1.07 -17.55
C HIS A 140 12.93 1.79 -17.66
N LEU A 141 12.88 2.86 -18.46
CA LEU A 141 11.63 3.61 -18.69
C LEU A 141 10.55 2.75 -19.36
N SER A 142 10.93 1.91 -20.33
CA SER A 142 10.00 0.98 -20.99
C SER A 142 9.40 -0.02 -20.00
N GLU A 143 10.23 -0.56 -19.10
CA GLU A 143 9.80 -1.48 -18.05
C GLU A 143 8.85 -0.78 -17.07
N CYS A 144 9.11 0.49 -16.71
CA CYS A 144 8.16 1.27 -15.91
C CYS A 144 6.76 1.34 -16.55
N VAL A 145 6.68 1.51 -17.87
CA VAL A 145 5.40 1.55 -18.59
C VAL A 145 4.72 0.18 -18.55
N GLU A 146 5.46 -0.90 -18.80
CA GLU A 146 4.95 -2.27 -18.70
C GLU A 146 4.43 -2.60 -17.30
N LEU A 147 5.14 -2.15 -16.27
CA LEU A 147 4.74 -2.31 -14.88
C LEU A 147 3.44 -1.57 -14.56
N TRP A 148 3.25 -0.34 -15.05
CA TRP A 148 1.98 0.38 -14.92
C TRP A 148 0.83 -0.33 -15.66
N LEU A 149 1.08 -0.83 -16.87
CA LEU A 149 0.11 -1.62 -17.62
C LEU A 149 -0.26 -2.91 -16.87
N SER A 150 0.70 -3.55 -16.20
CA SER A 150 0.45 -4.73 -15.39
C SER A 150 -0.51 -4.44 -14.23
N LEU A 151 -0.41 -3.27 -13.58
CA LEU A 151 -1.34 -2.83 -12.53
C LEU A 151 -2.73 -2.56 -13.09
N LEU A 152 -2.83 -1.95 -14.27
CA LEU A 152 -4.11 -1.71 -14.94
C LEU A 152 -4.78 -3.01 -15.38
N ASN A 153 -4.02 -3.98 -15.87
CA ASN A 153 -4.59 -5.24 -16.34
C ASN A 153 -4.88 -6.23 -15.21
N ASN A 154 -4.54 -5.90 -13.96
CA ASN A 154 -4.77 -6.77 -12.82
C ASN A 154 -6.24 -6.70 -12.34
N PRO A 155 -7.00 -7.81 -12.38
CA PRO A 155 -8.42 -7.81 -12.01
C PRO A 155 -8.66 -7.44 -10.54
N GLU A 156 -7.74 -7.80 -9.64
CA GLU A 156 -7.82 -7.47 -8.20
C GLU A 156 -7.71 -5.96 -7.94
N LEU A 157 -7.18 -5.21 -8.90
CA LEU A 157 -6.98 -3.76 -8.83
C LEU A 157 -8.00 -2.97 -9.67
N SER A 158 -9.00 -3.64 -10.24
CA SER A 158 -10.05 -3.03 -11.06
C SER A 158 -10.73 -1.83 -10.40
N HIS A 159 -10.88 -1.84 -9.08
CA HIS A 159 -11.53 -0.76 -8.33
C HIS A 159 -10.66 0.51 -8.26
N TYR A 160 -9.34 0.35 -8.43
CA TYR A 160 -8.35 1.43 -8.40
C TYR A 160 -7.98 1.93 -9.79
N HIS A 161 -8.59 1.42 -10.87
CA HIS A 161 -8.20 1.70 -12.25
C HIS A 161 -8.11 3.19 -12.55
N THR A 162 -9.10 3.97 -12.11
CA THR A 162 -9.13 5.43 -12.28
C THR A 162 -7.95 6.10 -11.59
N ALA A 163 -7.63 5.69 -10.36
CA ALA A 163 -6.52 6.23 -9.59
C ALA A 163 -5.16 5.82 -10.20
N ILE A 164 -5.00 4.55 -10.59
CA ILE A 164 -3.82 4.03 -11.28
C ILE A 164 -3.57 4.80 -12.58
N LYS A 165 -4.59 4.95 -13.44
CA LYS A 165 -4.48 5.69 -14.72
C LYS A 165 -4.06 7.14 -14.48
N LYS A 166 -4.68 7.81 -13.49
CA LYS A 166 -4.33 9.18 -13.12
C LYS A 166 -2.85 9.29 -12.72
N ARG A 167 -2.36 8.38 -11.87
CA ARG A 167 -0.97 8.39 -11.41
C ARG A 167 0.04 7.99 -12.47
N CYS A 168 -0.33 7.06 -13.35
CA CYS A 168 0.45 6.73 -14.53
C CYS A 168 0.63 7.96 -15.44
N ASN A 169 -0.45 8.68 -15.73
CA ASN A 169 -0.39 9.93 -16.52
C ASN A 169 0.30 11.09 -15.79
N ASP A 170 0.38 11.06 -14.47
CA ASP A 170 1.16 12.06 -13.73
C ASP A 170 2.68 11.76 -13.81
N ALA A 171 3.05 10.49 -13.97
CA ALA A 171 4.41 10.02 -14.18
C ALA A 171 4.87 10.24 -15.63
N ASP A 172 4.01 9.91 -16.59
CA ASP A 172 4.25 10.01 -18.03
C ASP A 172 3.58 11.26 -18.63
N THR A 173 4.35 12.14 -19.28
CA THR A 173 3.78 13.35 -19.89
C THR A 173 3.10 13.11 -21.24
N TYR A 174 3.13 11.89 -21.78
CA TYR A 174 2.25 11.50 -22.86
C TYR A 174 1.03 10.83 -22.25
N PRO A 175 -0.20 11.31 -22.55
CA PRO A 175 -1.37 10.53 -22.19
C PRO A 175 -1.16 9.15 -22.78
N LEU A 176 -1.23 8.12 -21.94
CA LEU A 176 -1.57 6.79 -22.42
C LEU A 176 -2.99 6.90 -22.99
N SER A 177 -3.11 7.44 -24.20
CA SER A 177 -4.20 7.07 -25.08
C SER A 177 -4.04 5.58 -25.22
N CYS A 178 -4.86 4.86 -24.45
CA CYS A 178 -5.04 3.42 -24.54
C CYS A 178 -5.74 3.08 -25.88
N ASP A 179 -5.29 3.69 -26.97
CA ASP A 179 -5.65 3.42 -28.35
C ASP A 179 -4.40 2.83 -28.99
N GLN A 180 -4.31 1.50 -28.95
CA GLN A 180 -3.30 0.71 -29.66
C GLN A 180 -3.50 0.73 -31.19
N SER A 181 -4.16 1.74 -31.76
CA SER A 181 -4.52 1.80 -33.17
C SER A 181 -3.59 2.65 -34.04
N SER A 182 -2.56 3.28 -33.48
CA SER A 182 -1.71 4.24 -34.22
C SER A 182 -0.21 3.92 -34.27
N LEU A 183 0.24 2.78 -33.72
CA LEU A 183 1.65 2.38 -33.74
C LEU A 183 2.00 1.31 -34.79
N PHE A 184 1.04 0.89 -35.61
CA PHE A 184 1.26 0.09 -36.81
C PHE A 184 0.64 0.81 -38.01
N GLY A 185 1.35 1.80 -38.52
CA GLY A 185 1.10 2.46 -39.80
C GLY A 185 2.36 2.45 -40.64
#